data_AF-A0A7X7RGE9-F1
#
_entry.id   AF-A0A7X7RGE9-F1
#
_cell.length_a   1.000
_cell.length_b   1.000
_cell.length_c   1.000
_cell.angle_alpha   90.00
_cell.angle_beta   90.00
_cell.angle_gamma   90.00
#
_symmetry.space_group_name_H-M   'P 1'
#
loop_
_entity.id
_entity.type
_entity.pdbx_description
1 polymer ?
#
loop_
_entity_poly.entity_id
_entity_poly.type
_entity_poly.pdbx_seq_one_letter_code
_entity_poly.pdbx_strand_id
1 'polypeptide(L)'
;MPARYPTYPQRLTRSLDGVWDFCWVGDDRPAREVDPATLDYHELQAVPGVFDTELARRNVRGVGVYRQRISGVTGHLRLAIEGLGLYGRIYWDTRCLGECNTPYTGIEIDFETTPGEHRLHLVVDNRFAPETSPLAHPFDDFYCFGGIYGSVTLQSLPARRVERVAVAVRDLQAGRVRLDIRTAGLPDGCARVRVAFDDAADDEVALEIRDGRARLETTVPRARLWSPDTPHLHTVRVALPGGDAVVERFGIRTVSARGTVILLNGEPLALRGVNRHQSHPQLGPVQPDHLALDDLKLVKALGANFIRCVHYPHAPAFLDLCDQMGLLVWEESFGWGNRAEDARDPRAAQAAIRATANMVSRDINHPSILFWAFLNESCSDTPEGEAWYRDIIGTIRALDDSRLVSYASYHGARDRCFALADVISVNTYPGWIGGADQWSTRYLDQIRPEVERLAAWASEGAPAEKPLLVTEIGACALPGCHDYGRAQWSEEFQADYFREACEAILGNPRFAGLALWQLFDTRTYVNAGSVRTKPLGFNFAGLLDAYRRPKLAFGTVSDCFHRLP
;
A
#
# COMPACT_ATOMS: atom_id res chain seq x y z
N MET A 1 -8.49 15.17 -15.87
CA MET A 1 -7.79 15.54 -14.61
C MET A 1 -6.47 14.80 -14.57
N PRO A 2 -5.38 15.36 -14.00
CA PRO A 2 -4.13 14.62 -13.83
C PRO A 2 -4.37 13.37 -12.98
N ALA A 3 -3.61 12.31 -13.27
CA ALA A 3 -3.72 11.01 -12.59
C ALA A 3 -2.95 10.96 -11.25
N ARG A 4 -2.25 12.04 -10.87
CA ARG A 4 -1.39 12.10 -9.68
C ARG A 4 -1.59 13.39 -8.89
N TYR A 5 -1.77 13.28 -7.58
CA TYR A 5 -1.74 14.39 -6.61
C TYR A 5 -0.73 14.10 -5.47
N PRO A 6 -0.17 15.13 -4.82
CA PRO A 6 -0.31 16.56 -5.12
C PRO A 6 0.31 16.96 -6.46
N THR A 7 -0.13 18.11 -6.99
CA THR A 7 0.53 18.78 -8.13
C THR A 7 1.10 20.13 -7.71
N TYR A 8 2.18 20.55 -8.38
CA TYR A 8 2.89 21.79 -8.07
C TYR A 8 3.03 22.66 -9.33
N PRO A 9 2.00 23.44 -9.70
CA PRO A 9 1.91 24.07 -11.02
C PRO A 9 3.05 25.06 -11.34
N GLN A 10 3.67 25.66 -10.32
CA GLN A 10 4.75 26.64 -10.49
C GLN A 10 6.14 26.01 -10.39
N ARG A 11 6.25 24.73 -10.05
CA ARG A 11 7.54 24.04 -9.97
C ARG A 11 7.83 23.35 -11.29
N LEU A 12 9.06 23.51 -11.78
CA LEU A 12 9.52 22.71 -12.90
C LEU A 12 9.81 21.30 -12.38
N THR A 13 8.96 20.34 -12.76
CA THR A 13 9.17 18.91 -12.50
C THR A 13 9.56 18.21 -13.80
N ARG A 14 10.72 17.59 -13.81
CA ARG A 14 11.20 16.73 -14.89
C ARG A 14 11.04 15.28 -14.46
N SER A 15 10.29 14.49 -15.23
CA SER A 15 10.36 13.03 -15.12
C SER A 15 11.72 12.57 -15.65
N LEU A 16 12.36 11.69 -14.90
CA LEU A 16 13.57 10.99 -15.27
C LEU A 16 13.26 9.54 -15.70
N ASP A 17 12.00 9.17 -15.84
CA ASP A 17 11.58 7.86 -16.34
C ASP A 17 12.09 7.66 -17.78
N GLY A 18 12.30 6.40 -18.17
CA GLY A 18 12.80 6.01 -19.49
C GLY A 18 13.81 4.89 -19.40
N VAL A 19 14.86 4.97 -20.21
CA VAL A 19 15.92 3.96 -20.27
C VAL A 19 17.20 4.56 -19.70
N TRP A 20 17.79 3.86 -18.74
CA TRP A 20 18.99 4.27 -18.01
C TRP A 20 20.15 3.32 -18.30
N ASP A 21 21.37 3.84 -18.19
CA ASP A 21 22.56 3.01 -18.16
C ASP A 21 22.51 2.10 -16.92
N PHE A 22 22.93 0.86 -17.05
CA PHE A 22 22.88 -0.12 -15.96
C PHE A 22 24.17 -0.94 -15.85
N CYS A 23 24.49 -1.33 -14.62
CA CYS A 23 25.55 -2.25 -14.28
C CYS A 23 25.04 -3.26 -13.24
N TRP A 24 25.14 -4.55 -13.56
CA TRP A 24 24.91 -5.63 -12.59
C TRP A 24 26.19 -5.91 -11.81
N VAL A 25 26.17 -5.69 -10.50
CA VAL A 25 27.30 -5.96 -9.61
C VAL A 25 27.25 -7.40 -9.06
N GLY A 26 26.06 -8.02 -9.02
CA GLY A 26 25.90 -9.35 -8.45
C GLY A 26 25.76 -9.33 -6.93
N ASP A 27 26.00 -10.47 -6.30
CA ASP A 27 25.93 -10.65 -4.84
C ASP A 27 27.29 -10.53 -4.13
N ASP A 28 28.37 -10.33 -4.90
CA ASP A 28 29.76 -10.27 -4.42
C ASP A 28 30.00 -9.24 -3.30
N ARG A 29 29.29 -8.10 -3.33
CA ARG A 29 29.45 -7.03 -2.34
C ARG A 29 28.14 -6.28 -2.07
N PRO A 30 27.92 -5.75 -0.87
CA PRO A 30 26.74 -4.96 -0.55
C PRO A 30 26.73 -3.59 -1.21
N ALA A 31 25.53 -3.03 -1.42
CA ALA A 31 25.37 -1.68 -1.98
C ALA A 31 26.13 -0.60 -1.19
N ARG A 32 26.37 -0.80 0.12
CA ARG A 32 27.17 0.12 0.94
C ARG A 32 28.65 0.17 0.56
N GLU A 33 29.16 -0.85 -0.12
CA GLU A 33 30.56 -0.98 -0.56
C GLU A 33 30.73 -0.69 -2.07
N VAL A 34 29.64 -0.38 -2.77
CA VAL A 34 29.67 -0.04 -4.19
C VAL A 34 29.95 1.45 -4.38
N ASP A 35 31.03 1.77 -5.09
CA ASP A 35 31.27 3.10 -5.64
C ASP A 35 30.77 3.17 -7.09
N PRO A 36 29.62 3.80 -7.35
CA PRO A 36 29.00 3.81 -8.67
C PRO A 36 29.81 4.59 -9.72
N ALA A 37 30.78 5.43 -9.31
CA ALA A 37 31.64 6.18 -10.22
C ALA A 37 32.74 5.32 -10.86
N THR A 38 33.05 4.16 -10.26
CA THR A 38 34.12 3.25 -10.72
C THR A 38 33.61 2.15 -11.66
N LEU A 39 32.29 2.05 -11.82
CA LEU A 39 31.65 0.98 -12.59
C LEU A 39 31.65 1.27 -14.09
N ASP A 40 31.73 0.20 -14.87
CA ASP A 40 31.46 0.23 -16.31
C ASP A 40 30.01 -0.18 -16.59
N TYR A 41 29.29 0.68 -17.29
CA TYR A 41 27.86 0.53 -17.56
C TYR A 41 27.69 0.07 -18.99
N HIS A 42 27.40 -1.21 -19.15
CA HIS A 42 27.36 -1.91 -20.43
C HIS A 42 25.95 -2.41 -20.78
N GLU A 43 24.98 -2.20 -19.89
CA GLU A 43 23.60 -2.60 -20.07
C GLU A 43 22.65 -1.40 -20.00
N LEU A 44 21.40 -1.63 -20.39
CA LEU A 44 20.32 -0.66 -20.27
C LEU A 44 19.19 -1.26 -19.44
N GLN A 45 18.55 -0.44 -18.63
CA GLN A 45 17.37 -0.83 -17.85
C GLN A 45 16.27 0.22 -17.96
N ALA A 46 15.01 -0.24 -17.94
CA ALA A 46 13.87 0.65 -17.82
C ALA A 46 13.78 1.20 -16.38
N VAL A 47 13.35 2.46 -16.27
CA VAL A 47 13.01 3.15 -15.03
C VAL A 47 11.65 3.82 -15.22
N PRO A 48 10.61 3.47 -14.45
CA PRO A 48 10.58 2.35 -13.50
C PRO A 48 10.79 0.98 -14.17
N GLY A 49 11.37 0.05 -13.43
CA GLY A 49 11.71 -1.30 -13.89
C GLY A 49 12.47 -2.09 -12.82
N VAL A 50 12.34 -3.41 -12.89
CA VAL A 50 13.04 -4.34 -12.00
C VAL A 50 13.93 -5.29 -12.81
N PHE A 51 15.15 -5.52 -12.32
CA PHE A 51 16.15 -6.29 -13.06
C PHE A 51 15.94 -7.81 -12.95
N ASP A 52 15.17 -8.28 -11.96
CA ASP A 52 15.00 -9.70 -11.64
C ASP A 52 13.75 -10.37 -12.27
N THR A 53 13.07 -9.66 -13.18
CA THR A 53 12.08 -10.21 -14.13
C THR A 53 12.69 -10.66 -15.46
N GLU A 54 13.87 -10.13 -15.78
CA GLU A 54 14.56 -10.38 -17.05
C GLU A 54 15.08 -11.81 -17.15
N LEU A 55 15.27 -12.31 -18.37
CA LEU A 55 15.72 -13.69 -18.58
C LEU A 55 17.10 -13.96 -17.96
N ALA A 56 18.05 -13.03 -18.12
CA ALA A 56 19.42 -13.17 -17.64
C ALA A 56 19.54 -13.15 -16.10
N ARG A 57 18.58 -12.50 -15.43
CA ARG A 57 18.60 -12.22 -13.99
C ARG A 57 17.34 -12.72 -13.28
N ARG A 58 16.63 -13.67 -13.89
CA ARG A 58 15.35 -14.14 -13.36
C ARG A 58 15.54 -14.72 -11.96
N ASN A 59 14.83 -14.17 -10.99
CA ASN A 59 14.89 -14.57 -9.57
C ASN A 59 16.19 -14.24 -8.81
N VAL A 60 17.19 -13.60 -9.44
CA VAL A 60 18.50 -13.43 -8.79
C VAL A 60 18.45 -12.35 -7.70
N ARG A 61 19.33 -12.50 -6.71
CA ARG A 61 19.52 -11.56 -5.60
C ARG A 61 20.91 -10.94 -5.73
N GLY A 62 21.02 -9.63 -5.54
CA GLY A 62 22.28 -8.90 -5.73
C GLY A 62 22.07 -7.39 -5.80
N VAL A 63 23.11 -6.72 -6.28
CA VAL A 63 23.16 -5.26 -6.42
C VAL A 63 23.12 -4.88 -7.90
N GLY A 64 22.19 -4.01 -8.25
CA GLY A 64 22.09 -3.36 -9.56
C GLY A 64 22.33 -1.85 -9.43
N VAL A 65 23.05 -1.26 -10.38
CA VAL A 65 23.34 0.18 -10.37
C VAL A 65 22.82 0.83 -11.64
N TYR A 66 21.93 1.80 -11.46
CA TYR A 66 21.36 2.62 -12.52
C TYR A 66 22.10 3.96 -12.60
N ARG A 67 22.32 4.48 -13.81
CA ARG A 67 22.91 5.80 -14.05
C ARG A 67 22.11 6.59 -15.08
N GLN A 68 21.88 7.87 -14.78
CA GLN A 68 21.31 8.84 -15.71
C GLN A 68 22.19 10.09 -15.81
N ARG A 69 22.33 10.62 -17.02
CA ARG A 69 22.97 11.92 -17.27
C ARG A 69 21.92 13.02 -17.22
N ILE A 70 22.18 14.07 -16.45
CA ILE A 70 21.25 15.17 -16.22
C ILE A 70 21.97 16.49 -16.49
N SER A 71 21.38 17.32 -17.32
CA SER A 71 21.86 18.66 -17.65
C SER A 71 20.72 19.66 -17.62
N GLY A 72 21.06 20.96 -17.63
CA GLY A 72 20.08 22.04 -17.62
C GLY A 72 19.37 22.21 -16.28
N VAL A 73 20.03 21.84 -15.18
CA VAL A 73 19.51 21.96 -13.81
C VAL A 73 20.48 22.80 -12.98
N THR A 74 19.96 23.53 -11.99
CA THR A 74 20.74 24.34 -11.05
C THR A 74 19.88 24.75 -9.85
N GLY A 75 20.53 25.13 -8.74
CA GLY A 75 19.90 25.62 -7.53
C GLY A 75 19.34 24.50 -6.67
N HIS A 76 18.28 24.82 -5.93
CA HIS A 76 17.67 23.91 -4.97
C HIS A 76 16.69 22.97 -5.66
N LEU A 77 16.91 21.66 -5.55
CA LEU A 77 16.12 20.62 -6.20
C LEU A 77 15.60 19.61 -5.17
N ARG A 78 14.49 18.96 -5.51
CA ARG A 78 14.01 17.72 -4.87
C ARG A 78 14.13 16.57 -5.86
N LEU A 79 14.84 15.52 -5.47
CA LEU A 79 14.75 14.22 -6.12
C LEU A 79 13.69 13.39 -5.38
N ALA A 80 12.67 12.93 -6.10
CA ALA A 80 11.67 12.01 -5.57
C ALA A 80 11.73 10.68 -6.33
N ILE A 81 11.80 9.58 -5.58
CA ILE A 81 11.75 8.21 -6.10
C ILE A 81 10.57 7.52 -5.43
N GLU A 82 9.53 7.18 -6.20
CA GLU A 82 8.27 6.65 -5.66
C GLU A 82 8.42 5.30 -4.95
N GLY A 83 9.39 4.50 -5.38
CA GLY A 83 9.72 3.22 -4.76
C GLY A 83 11.00 2.64 -5.35
N LEU A 84 11.81 2.02 -4.52
CA LEU A 84 13.01 1.30 -4.91
C LEU A 84 13.28 0.25 -3.86
N GLY A 85 13.76 -0.93 -4.21
CA GLY A 85 13.98 -1.93 -3.18
C GLY A 85 14.93 -3.06 -3.50
N LEU A 86 15.37 -3.76 -2.46
CA LEU A 86 14.87 -3.64 -1.06
C LEU A 86 15.57 -2.56 -0.23
N TYR A 87 16.77 -2.21 -0.63
CA TYR A 87 17.55 -1.09 -0.11
C TYR A 87 18.13 -0.31 -1.29
N GLY A 88 18.35 0.99 -1.12
CA GLY A 88 19.13 1.73 -2.11
C GLY A 88 19.88 2.93 -1.58
N ARG A 89 20.91 3.31 -2.33
CA ARG A 89 21.76 4.48 -2.10
C ARG A 89 21.72 5.39 -3.31
N ILE A 90 21.58 6.67 -3.05
CA ILE A 90 21.35 7.69 -4.05
C ILE A 90 22.55 8.62 -4.10
N TYR A 91 23.12 8.80 -5.28
CA TYR A 91 24.27 9.67 -5.49
C TYR A 91 23.99 10.71 -6.57
N TRP A 92 24.45 11.92 -6.31
CA TRP A 92 24.56 12.99 -7.29
C TRP A 92 26.05 13.25 -7.53
N ASP A 93 26.49 12.93 -8.73
CA ASP A 93 27.89 12.76 -9.08
C ASP A 93 28.57 11.76 -8.13
N THR A 94 29.55 12.20 -7.35
CA THR A 94 30.23 11.40 -6.33
C THR A 94 29.64 11.59 -4.93
N ARG A 95 28.71 12.52 -4.73
CA ARG A 95 28.12 12.83 -3.42
C ARG A 95 26.95 11.90 -3.14
N CYS A 96 27.04 11.12 -2.07
CA CYS A 96 25.89 10.39 -1.54
C CYS A 96 24.86 11.38 -0.98
N LEU A 97 23.66 11.40 -1.56
CA LEU A 97 22.53 12.22 -1.11
C LEU A 97 21.77 11.56 0.04
N GLY A 98 21.64 10.23 0.03
CA GLY A 98 20.90 9.50 1.06
C GLY A 98 20.74 8.02 0.77
N GLU A 99 20.03 7.34 1.66
CA GLU A 99 19.67 5.92 1.54
C GLU A 99 18.17 5.70 1.81
N CYS A 100 17.58 4.67 1.20
CA CYS A 100 16.20 4.27 1.39
C CYS A 100 16.14 2.77 1.74
N ASN A 101 15.40 2.43 2.79
CA ASN A 101 15.15 1.07 3.25
C ASN A 101 13.65 0.80 3.50
N THR A 102 12.79 1.64 2.91
CA THR A 102 11.32 1.55 2.98
C THR A 102 10.81 1.42 1.55
N PRO A 103 10.88 0.22 0.95
CA PRO A 103 10.98 0.10 -0.50
C PRO A 103 9.73 0.53 -1.29
N TYR A 104 8.56 0.53 -0.63
CA TYR A 104 7.26 0.81 -1.23
C TYR A 104 6.70 2.21 -0.92
N THR A 105 7.34 2.97 -0.02
CA THR A 105 6.95 4.36 0.29
C THR A 105 7.81 5.40 -0.42
N GLY A 106 8.93 4.97 -1.02
CA GLY A 106 9.84 5.86 -1.73
C GLY A 106 10.68 6.74 -0.81
N ILE A 107 11.31 7.76 -1.40
CA ILE A 107 12.11 8.78 -0.72
C ILE A 107 12.07 10.10 -1.48
N GLU A 108 12.04 11.22 -0.74
CA GLU A 108 12.25 12.57 -1.25
C GLU A 108 13.52 13.16 -0.63
N ILE A 109 14.42 13.70 -1.45
CA ILE A 109 15.68 14.30 -0.99
C ILE A 109 15.86 15.70 -1.61
N ASP A 110 15.94 16.70 -0.74
CA ASP A 110 16.24 18.09 -1.10
C ASP A 110 17.76 18.31 -1.12
N PHE A 111 18.28 18.94 -2.17
CA PHE A 111 19.71 19.22 -2.32
C PHE A 111 19.98 20.42 -3.24
N GLU A 112 21.14 21.05 -3.05
CA GLU A 112 21.64 22.11 -3.92
C GLU A 112 22.51 21.53 -5.04
N THR A 113 22.39 22.08 -6.25
CA THR A 113 23.25 21.73 -7.39
C THR A 113 23.72 22.95 -8.18
N THR A 114 24.89 22.82 -8.80
CA THR A 114 25.47 23.87 -9.66
C THR A 114 25.01 23.70 -11.11
N PRO A 115 25.16 24.71 -11.99
CA PRO A 115 24.97 24.52 -13.42
C PRO A 115 26.01 23.53 -13.97
N GLY A 116 25.58 22.61 -14.84
CA GLY A 116 26.48 21.66 -15.49
C GLY A 116 25.80 20.39 -15.99
N GLU A 117 26.63 19.43 -16.41
CA GLU A 117 26.22 18.04 -16.58
C GLU A 117 26.52 17.29 -15.28
N HIS A 118 25.55 16.52 -14.82
CA HIS A 118 25.59 15.73 -13.60
C HIS A 118 25.21 14.28 -13.89
N ARG A 119 25.59 13.38 -12.97
CA ARG A 119 25.21 11.97 -13.00
C ARG A 119 24.40 11.63 -11.76
N LEU A 120 23.20 11.11 -11.97
CA LEU A 120 22.43 10.49 -10.90
C LEU A 120 22.72 8.99 -10.91
N HIS A 121 23.17 8.46 -9.79
CA HIS A 121 23.34 7.01 -9.61
C HIS A 121 22.39 6.48 -8.54
N LEU A 122 21.71 5.38 -8.85
CA LEU A 122 20.86 4.65 -7.92
C LEU A 122 21.43 3.24 -7.77
N VAL A 123 22.04 2.97 -6.61
CA VAL A 123 22.56 1.65 -6.24
C VAL A 123 21.45 0.93 -5.49
N VAL A 124 20.94 -0.17 -6.04
CA VAL A 124 19.78 -0.91 -5.52
C VAL A 124 20.19 -2.33 -5.13
N ASP A 125 19.82 -2.77 -3.93
CA ASP A 125 20.17 -4.07 -3.35
C ASP A 125 18.89 -4.82 -2.96
N ASN A 126 18.63 -5.95 -3.61
CA ASN A 126 17.47 -6.79 -3.29
C ASN A 126 17.85 -8.01 -2.43
N ARG A 127 19.06 -8.08 -1.89
CA ARG A 127 19.45 -9.18 -0.99
C ARG A 127 18.73 -9.04 0.36
N PHE A 128 18.44 -10.17 0.98
CA PHE A 128 17.95 -10.18 2.36
C PHE A 128 19.12 -9.91 3.30
N ALA A 129 19.14 -8.70 3.84
CA ALA A 129 20.18 -8.24 4.75
C ALA A 129 19.51 -7.52 5.92
N PRO A 130 19.50 -8.10 7.13
CA PRO A 130 18.88 -7.48 8.30
C PRO A 130 19.37 -6.06 8.59
N GLU A 131 20.60 -5.71 8.18
CA GLU A 131 21.20 -4.40 8.39
C GLU A 131 20.58 -3.30 7.51
N THR A 132 20.07 -3.65 6.32
CA THR A 132 19.60 -2.69 5.31
C THR A 132 18.14 -2.89 4.91
N SER A 133 17.57 -4.08 5.12
CA SER A 133 16.20 -4.46 4.78
C SER A 133 15.56 -5.32 5.89
N PRO A 134 15.53 -4.83 7.15
CA PRO A 134 15.21 -5.65 8.33
C PRO A 134 13.78 -6.23 8.37
N LEU A 135 12.88 -5.77 7.51
CA LEU A 135 11.50 -6.22 7.45
C LEU A 135 11.25 -7.28 6.37
N ALA A 136 12.19 -7.46 5.43
CA ALA A 136 12.04 -8.39 4.32
C ALA A 136 12.74 -9.71 4.67
N HIS A 137 12.01 -10.81 4.47
CA HIS A 137 12.48 -12.13 4.86
C HIS A 137 12.42 -13.13 3.71
N PRO A 138 13.31 -14.14 3.68
CA PRO A 138 13.29 -15.17 2.66
C PRO A 138 12.02 -16.04 2.70
N PHE A 139 11.26 -16.00 3.80
CA PHE A 139 10.02 -16.75 3.99
C PHE A 139 8.76 -15.98 3.62
N ASP A 140 8.86 -14.71 3.19
CA ASP A 140 7.70 -13.92 2.78
C ASP A 140 6.93 -14.65 1.66
N ASP A 141 5.60 -14.74 1.74
CA ASP A 141 4.80 -15.43 0.71
C ASP A 141 4.56 -14.58 -0.57
N PHE A 142 5.46 -13.65 -0.84
CA PHE A 142 5.48 -12.82 -2.05
C PHE A 142 6.91 -12.44 -2.40
N TYR A 143 7.17 -12.25 -3.69
CA TYR A 143 8.52 -11.95 -4.17
C TYR A 143 8.87 -10.47 -4.00
N CYS A 144 9.93 -10.18 -3.25
CA CYS A 144 10.42 -8.83 -2.96
C CYS A 144 11.40 -8.42 -4.08
N PHE A 145 10.95 -7.74 -5.13
CA PHE A 145 11.75 -7.51 -6.36
C PHE A 145 12.96 -6.57 -6.16
N GLY A 146 13.90 -6.57 -7.10
CA GLY A 146 15.03 -5.66 -7.15
C GLY A 146 14.95 -4.63 -8.26
N GLY A 147 14.96 -3.35 -7.91
CA GLY A 147 14.95 -2.26 -8.88
C GLY A 147 14.18 -1.03 -8.42
N ILE A 148 13.63 -0.29 -9.37
CA ILE A 148 12.92 0.99 -9.16
C ILE A 148 11.44 0.76 -9.49
N TYR A 149 10.58 0.83 -8.47
CA TYR A 149 9.20 0.36 -8.54
C TYR A 149 8.22 1.40 -9.08
N GLY A 150 8.61 2.68 -9.07
CA GLY A 150 7.78 3.79 -9.53
C GLY A 150 8.63 4.93 -10.09
N SER A 151 7.99 6.04 -10.42
CA SER A 151 8.65 7.13 -11.15
C SER A 151 9.81 7.77 -10.38
N VAL A 152 10.79 8.26 -11.12
CA VAL A 152 11.87 9.11 -10.60
C VAL A 152 11.68 10.51 -11.16
N THR A 153 11.59 11.52 -10.28
CA THR A 153 11.37 12.90 -10.70
C THR A 153 12.36 13.85 -10.04
N LEU A 154 12.71 14.91 -10.78
CA LEU A 154 13.55 16.00 -10.30
C LEU A 154 12.75 17.30 -10.39
N GLN A 155 12.54 17.94 -9.25
CA GLN A 155 11.71 19.13 -9.12
C GLN A 155 12.54 20.33 -8.65
N SER A 156 12.38 21.49 -9.29
CA SER A 156 12.94 22.75 -8.80
C SER A 156 12.18 23.24 -7.56
N LEU A 157 12.89 23.60 -6.49
CA LEU A 157 12.30 24.09 -5.26
C LEU A 157 12.50 25.60 -5.09
N PRO A 158 11.41 26.40 -5.02
CA PRO A 158 11.51 27.78 -4.60
C PRO A 158 11.99 27.90 -3.14
N ALA A 159 12.68 29.00 -2.83
CA ALA A 159 13.16 29.30 -1.47
C ALA A 159 12.01 29.37 -0.45
N ARG A 160 10.88 29.97 -0.85
CA ARG A 160 9.62 29.99 -0.09
C ARG A 160 8.58 29.15 -0.82
N ARG A 161 8.02 28.17 -0.14
CA ARG A 161 7.13 27.19 -0.79
C ARG A 161 6.10 26.58 0.16
N VAL A 162 5.02 26.07 -0.42
CA VAL A 162 4.03 25.26 0.28
C VAL A 162 4.32 23.81 -0.04
N GLU A 163 4.84 23.08 0.94
CA GLU A 163 5.27 21.69 0.75
C GLU A 163 4.10 20.76 0.53
N ARG A 164 3.01 20.94 1.29
CA ARG A 164 1.91 19.97 1.34
C ARG A 164 0.68 20.58 2.02
N VAL A 165 -0.53 20.18 1.64
CA VAL A 165 -1.77 20.43 2.41
C VAL A 165 -2.52 19.15 2.78
N ALA A 166 -2.63 18.84 4.08
CA ALA A 166 -3.52 17.79 4.61
C ALA A 166 -4.95 18.30 4.70
N VAL A 167 -5.91 17.50 4.26
CA VAL A 167 -7.33 17.83 4.42
C VAL A 167 -8.00 16.86 5.38
N ALA A 168 -8.48 17.37 6.51
CA ALA A 168 -9.25 16.60 7.48
C ALA A 168 -10.69 17.11 7.54
N VAL A 169 -11.67 16.24 7.31
CA VAL A 169 -13.09 16.58 7.43
C VAL A 169 -13.45 16.77 8.91
N ARG A 170 -14.07 17.90 9.24
CA ARG A 170 -14.47 18.25 10.63
C ARG A 170 -15.99 18.25 10.80
N ASP A 171 -16.73 18.58 9.76
CA ASP A 171 -18.19 18.53 9.73
C ASP A 171 -18.68 18.09 8.35
N LEU A 172 -19.30 16.91 8.29
CA LEU A 172 -19.82 16.31 7.07
C LEU A 172 -20.98 17.12 6.46
N GLN A 173 -21.88 17.64 7.30
CA GLN A 173 -23.09 18.34 6.85
C GLN A 173 -22.78 19.75 6.37
N ALA A 174 -21.93 20.46 7.11
CA ALA A 174 -21.51 21.81 6.75
C ALA A 174 -20.42 21.84 5.66
N GLY A 175 -19.79 20.70 5.34
CA GLY A 175 -18.64 20.67 4.44
C GLY A 175 -17.41 21.36 5.04
N ARG A 176 -17.28 21.35 6.37
CA ARG A 176 -16.16 22.00 7.07
C ARG A 176 -14.94 21.10 7.06
N VAL A 177 -13.81 21.66 6.66
CA VAL A 177 -12.51 20.98 6.64
C VAL A 177 -11.47 21.77 7.41
N ARG A 178 -10.51 21.04 7.99
CA ARG A 178 -9.25 21.59 8.49
C ARG A 178 -8.16 21.30 7.46
N LEU A 179 -7.45 22.34 7.07
CA LEU A 179 -6.23 22.25 6.27
C LEU A 179 -5.02 22.30 7.21
N ASP A 180 -4.22 21.23 7.26
CA ASP A 180 -2.89 21.25 7.90
C ASP A 180 -1.84 21.51 6.81
N ILE A 181 -1.28 22.72 6.81
CA ILE A 181 -0.43 23.25 5.75
C ILE A 181 1.02 23.17 6.20
N ARG A 182 1.87 22.49 5.42
CA ARG A 182 3.32 22.47 5.60
C ARG A 182 3.96 23.42 4.59
N THR A 183 4.92 24.20 5.05
CA THR A 183 5.63 25.23 4.28
C THR A 183 7.12 25.14 4.56
N ALA A 184 7.93 25.72 3.67
CA ALA A 184 9.36 25.83 3.86
C ALA A 184 9.84 27.24 3.45
N GLY A 185 10.82 27.77 4.20
CA GLY A 185 11.41 29.09 3.98
C GLY A 185 10.53 30.29 4.33
N LEU A 186 9.37 30.06 4.94
CA LEU A 186 8.55 31.12 5.54
C LEU A 186 8.98 31.33 7.00
N PRO A 187 9.17 32.58 7.45
CA PRO A 187 9.45 32.86 8.86
C PRO A 187 8.21 32.60 9.72
N ASP A 188 8.43 32.37 11.02
CA ASP A 188 7.36 32.32 12.00
C ASP A 188 6.59 33.65 12.05
N GLY A 189 5.28 33.56 12.27
CA GLY A 189 4.35 34.68 12.32
C GLY A 189 3.35 34.68 11.16
N CYS A 190 2.75 35.84 10.89
CA CYS A 190 1.67 35.97 9.94
C CYS A 190 2.17 35.97 8.48
N ALA A 191 1.71 35.01 7.67
CA ALA A 191 1.91 34.95 6.23
C ALA A 191 0.57 35.00 5.49
N ARG A 192 0.51 35.69 4.36
CA ARG A 192 -0.68 35.66 3.50
C ARG A 192 -0.56 34.55 2.46
N VAL A 193 -1.65 33.82 2.26
CA VAL A 193 -1.80 32.79 1.23
C VAL A 193 -3.11 32.98 0.49
N ARG A 194 -3.22 32.35 -0.69
CA ARG A 194 -4.48 32.22 -1.42
C ARG A 194 -4.95 30.77 -1.36
N VAL A 195 -6.19 30.56 -0.95
CA VAL A 195 -6.83 29.25 -0.89
C VAL A 195 -7.98 29.22 -1.88
N ALA A 196 -8.04 28.18 -2.71
CA ALA A 196 -9.15 27.97 -3.64
C ALA A 196 -9.58 26.50 -3.61
N PHE A 197 -10.89 26.27 -3.66
CA PHE A 197 -11.47 24.94 -3.79
C PHE A 197 -12.06 24.75 -5.18
N ASP A 198 -11.80 23.62 -5.81
CA ASP A 198 -12.25 23.30 -7.17
C ASP A 198 -11.95 24.46 -8.14
N ASP A 199 -12.97 24.93 -8.87
CA ASP A 199 -12.91 26.08 -9.79
C ASP A 199 -13.37 27.40 -9.13
N ALA A 200 -13.46 27.45 -7.80
CA ALA A 200 -13.83 28.67 -7.09
C ALA A 200 -12.73 29.74 -7.14
N ALA A 201 -13.11 31.00 -6.90
CA ALA A 201 -12.17 32.10 -6.79
C ALA A 201 -11.24 31.94 -5.57
N ASP A 202 -10.08 32.56 -5.66
CA ASP A 202 -9.12 32.61 -4.56
C ASP A 202 -9.65 33.45 -3.39
N ASP A 203 -9.60 32.87 -2.19
CA ASP A 203 -9.74 33.59 -0.93
C ASP A 203 -8.34 33.91 -0.38
N GLU A 204 -8.05 35.19 -0.16
CA GLU A 204 -6.81 35.61 0.51
C GLU A 204 -6.96 35.48 2.02
N VAL A 205 -6.11 34.66 2.64
CA VAL A 205 -6.17 34.32 4.07
C VAL A 205 -4.84 34.60 4.73
N ALA A 206 -4.88 35.16 5.94
CA ALA A 206 -3.72 35.27 6.81
C ALA A 206 -3.57 33.99 7.65
N LEU A 207 -2.41 33.35 7.58
CA LEU A 207 -2.07 32.16 8.36
C LEU A 207 -0.97 32.50 9.36
N GLU A 208 -1.12 32.01 10.59
CA GLU A 208 -0.05 31.97 11.56
C GLU A 208 0.86 30.77 11.25
N ILE A 209 2.07 31.04 10.80
CA ILE A 209 3.11 30.03 10.56
C ILE A 209 3.91 29.83 11.86
N ARG A 210 4.08 28.57 12.26
CA ARG A 210 4.99 28.18 13.35
C ARG A 210 5.74 26.93 12.95
N ASP A 211 7.06 26.98 12.97
CA ASP A 211 7.93 25.85 12.58
C ASP A 211 7.54 25.28 11.20
N GLY A 212 7.32 26.18 10.24
CA GLY A 212 6.89 25.84 8.88
C GLY A 212 5.49 25.23 8.78
N ARG A 213 4.66 25.27 9.82
CA ARG A 213 3.30 24.69 9.82
C ARG A 213 2.24 25.75 10.07
N ALA A 214 1.07 25.56 9.48
CA ALA A 214 -0.11 26.35 9.73
C ALA A 214 -1.39 25.51 9.68
N ARG A 215 -2.46 26.03 10.27
CA ARG A 215 -3.78 25.41 10.24
C ARG A 215 -4.83 26.41 9.80
N LEU A 216 -5.78 25.96 8.99
CA LEU A 216 -6.94 26.74 8.58
C LEU A 216 -8.19 25.85 8.64
N GLU A 217 -9.20 26.26 9.40
CA GLU A 217 -10.54 25.68 9.26
C GLU A 217 -11.37 26.55 8.33
N THR A 218 -12.00 25.92 7.35
CA THR A 218 -12.82 26.61 6.34
C THR A 218 -13.91 25.67 5.82
N THR A 219 -14.79 26.20 4.97
CA THR A 219 -15.89 25.46 4.36
C THR A 219 -15.64 25.24 2.88
N VAL A 220 -15.82 24.02 2.40
CA VAL A 220 -15.74 23.69 0.97
C VAL A 220 -17.01 24.20 0.27
N PRO A 221 -16.91 25.15 -0.68
CA PRO A 221 -18.08 25.64 -1.41
C PRO A 221 -18.75 24.51 -2.20
N ARG A 222 -20.08 24.39 -2.09
CA ARG A 222 -20.86 23.32 -2.76
C ARG A 222 -20.30 21.92 -2.46
N ALA A 223 -19.93 21.68 -1.20
CA ALA A 223 -19.43 20.40 -0.71
C ALA A 223 -20.32 19.22 -1.17
N ARG A 224 -19.68 18.20 -1.73
CA ARG A 224 -20.32 16.95 -2.13
C ARG A 224 -19.60 15.78 -1.46
N LEU A 225 -20.39 14.85 -0.94
CA LEU A 225 -19.83 13.71 -0.23
C LEU A 225 -19.20 12.72 -1.19
N TRP A 226 -18.08 12.13 -0.77
CA TRP A 226 -17.49 10.98 -1.43
C TRP A 226 -18.11 9.70 -0.88
N SER A 227 -18.47 8.79 -1.78
CA SER A 227 -18.90 7.43 -1.48
C SER A 227 -18.55 6.50 -2.65
N PRO A 228 -18.61 5.17 -2.50
CA PRO A 228 -18.43 4.24 -3.60
C PRO A 228 -19.34 4.48 -4.82
N ASP A 229 -20.60 4.89 -4.58
CA ASP A 229 -21.60 5.13 -5.63
C ASP A 229 -21.50 6.54 -6.23
N THR A 230 -21.10 7.50 -5.42
CA THR A 230 -20.91 8.90 -5.82
C THR A 230 -19.52 9.38 -5.40
N PRO A 231 -18.45 8.99 -6.12
CA PRO A 231 -17.07 9.32 -5.76
C PRO A 231 -16.71 10.77 -6.09
N HIS A 232 -17.42 11.73 -5.47
CA HIS A 232 -17.14 13.15 -5.65
C HIS A 232 -15.79 13.51 -5.03
N LEU A 233 -14.90 14.05 -5.86
CA LEU A 233 -13.58 14.53 -5.46
C LEU A 233 -13.56 16.05 -5.58
N HIS A 234 -12.96 16.67 -4.58
CA HIS A 234 -12.68 18.10 -4.54
C HIS A 234 -11.17 18.33 -4.68
N THR A 235 -10.80 19.52 -5.14
CA THR A 235 -9.40 19.98 -5.07
C THR A 235 -9.28 21.15 -4.10
N VAL A 236 -8.13 21.26 -3.44
CA VAL A 236 -7.74 22.46 -2.70
C VAL A 236 -6.39 22.93 -3.22
N ARG A 237 -6.31 24.19 -3.60
CA ARG A 237 -5.07 24.87 -3.97
C ARG A 237 -4.68 25.85 -2.88
N VAL A 238 -3.44 25.77 -2.41
CA VAL A 238 -2.85 26.75 -1.49
C VAL A 238 -1.63 27.35 -2.17
N ALA A 239 -1.59 28.68 -2.28
CA ALA A 239 -0.51 29.40 -2.94
C ALA A 239 0.02 30.58 -2.16
N LEU A 240 1.30 30.84 -2.34
CA LEU A 240 1.93 32.09 -1.93
C LEU A 240 1.64 33.18 -2.98
N PRO A 241 1.36 34.43 -2.59
CA PRO A 241 1.17 35.53 -3.53
C PRO A 241 2.37 35.69 -4.48
N GLY A 242 2.14 35.48 -5.78
CA GLY A 242 3.19 35.57 -6.81
C GLY A 242 4.28 34.49 -6.72
N GLY A 243 4.04 33.40 -6.00
CA GLY A 243 5.02 32.35 -5.74
C GLY A 243 4.51 30.93 -5.97
N ASP A 244 5.02 29.99 -5.18
CA ASP A 244 4.72 28.56 -5.23
C ASP A 244 3.26 28.24 -4.89
N ALA A 245 2.73 27.15 -5.47
CA ALA A 245 1.46 26.58 -5.07
C ALA A 245 1.51 25.05 -5.06
N VAL A 246 0.66 24.48 -4.22
CA VAL A 246 0.32 23.06 -4.22
C VAL A 246 -1.17 22.90 -4.45
N VAL A 247 -1.54 21.89 -5.24
CA VAL A 247 -2.91 21.44 -5.41
C VAL A 247 -3.01 20.02 -4.91
N GLU A 248 -3.95 19.79 -4.00
CA GLU A 248 -4.27 18.49 -3.42
C GLU A 248 -5.68 18.07 -3.83
N ARG A 249 -5.89 16.77 -3.98
CA ARG A 249 -7.23 16.19 -4.19
C ARG A 249 -7.67 15.48 -2.94
N PHE A 250 -8.94 15.58 -2.61
CA PHE A 250 -9.52 14.93 -1.44
C PHE A 250 -11.01 14.60 -1.68
N GLY A 251 -11.60 13.80 -0.79
CA GLY A 251 -13.05 13.56 -0.76
C GLY A 251 -13.61 13.88 0.62
N ILE A 252 -14.87 14.32 0.66
CA ILE A 252 -15.56 14.63 1.92
C ILE A 252 -16.31 13.38 2.37
N ARG A 253 -15.76 12.64 3.33
CA ARG A 253 -16.39 11.45 3.92
C ARG A 253 -15.95 11.25 5.36
N THR A 254 -16.72 10.49 6.14
CA THR A 254 -16.31 9.99 7.46
C THR A 254 -16.32 8.47 7.48
N VAL A 255 -15.41 7.88 8.25
CA VAL A 255 -15.43 6.43 8.57
C VAL A 255 -15.32 6.27 10.07
N SER A 256 -16.06 5.30 10.64
CA SER A 256 -16.00 5.00 12.07
C SER A 256 -16.42 3.55 12.35
N ALA A 257 -16.01 3.03 13.50
CA ALA A 257 -16.53 1.78 14.04
C ALA A 257 -17.46 2.10 15.22
N ARG A 258 -18.65 1.48 15.25
CA ARG A 258 -19.61 1.62 16.35
C ARG A 258 -20.18 0.25 16.68
N GLY A 259 -19.79 -0.29 17.84
CA GLY A 259 -20.08 -1.69 18.16
C GLY A 259 -19.51 -2.61 17.09
N THR A 260 -20.32 -3.55 16.59
CA THR A 260 -19.89 -4.52 15.58
C THR A 260 -19.95 -4.01 14.13
N VAL A 261 -20.29 -2.74 13.92
CA VAL A 261 -20.58 -2.19 12.57
C VAL A 261 -19.55 -1.14 12.18
N ILE A 262 -19.12 -1.19 10.92
CA ILE A 262 -18.35 -0.12 10.26
C ILE A 262 -19.35 0.83 9.59
N LEU A 263 -19.16 2.12 9.78
CA LEU A 263 -20.00 3.17 9.23
C LEU A 263 -19.21 4.02 8.23
N LEU A 264 -19.77 4.26 7.05
CA LEU A 264 -19.31 5.26 6.08
C LEU A 264 -20.36 6.36 5.97
N ASN A 265 -19.99 7.61 6.22
CA ASN A 265 -20.93 8.75 6.23
C ASN A 265 -22.12 8.56 7.19
N GLY A 266 -21.94 7.76 8.24
CA GLY A 266 -22.98 7.44 9.22
C GLY A 266 -23.82 6.19 8.91
N GLU A 267 -23.67 5.61 7.72
CA GLU A 267 -24.44 4.44 7.26
C GLU A 267 -23.64 3.14 7.38
N PRO A 268 -24.26 2.01 7.76
CA PRO A 268 -23.62 0.70 7.79
C PRO A 268 -22.97 0.31 6.46
N LEU A 269 -21.75 -0.20 6.54
CA LEU A 269 -20.94 -0.59 5.40
C LEU A 269 -20.55 -2.06 5.49
N ALA A 270 -20.95 -2.83 4.48
CA ALA A 270 -20.46 -4.20 4.25
C ALA A 270 -19.30 -4.18 3.26
N LEU A 271 -18.18 -4.81 3.63
CA LEU A 271 -16.97 -4.89 2.82
C LEU A 271 -16.96 -6.20 2.02
N ARG A 272 -17.05 -6.10 0.68
CA ARG A 272 -16.90 -7.23 -0.24
C ARG A 272 -15.63 -7.00 -1.03
N GLY A 273 -14.56 -7.67 -0.64
CA GLY A 273 -13.24 -7.33 -1.15
C GLY A 273 -12.35 -8.48 -1.52
N VAL A 274 -11.19 -8.09 -2.02
CA VAL A 274 -10.10 -8.96 -2.45
C VAL A 274 -8.77 -8.38 -1.99
N ASN A 275 -7.83 -9.27 -1.66
CA ASN A 275 -6.43 -8.92 -1.48
C ASN A 275 -5.78 -8.75 -2.86
N ARG A 276 -4.95 -7.72 -3.01
CA ARG A 276 -4.24 -7.46 -4.26
C ARG A 276 -2.80 -7.11 -3.98
N HIS A 277 -1.87 -7.97 -4.41
CA HIS A 277 -0.49 -7.57 -4.58
C HIS A 277 -0.31 -6.67 -5.80
N GLN A 278 0.63 -5.74 -5.69
CA GLN A 278 1.16 -5.04 -6.85
C GLN A 278 2.18 -5.92 -7.57
N SER A 279 1.74 -6.89 -8.37
CA SER A 279 2.64 -7.84 -9.03
C SER A 279 2.17 -8.23 -10.44
N HIS A 280 3.12 -8.35 -11.36
CA HIS A 280 2.92 -8.89 -12.71
C HIS A 280 4.15 -9.68 -13.16
N PRO A 281 4.00 -10.84 -13.85
CA PRO A 281 5.13 -11.70 -14.25
C PRO A 281 6.23 -11.01 -15.06
N GLN A 282 5.86 -9.99 -15.84
CA GLN A 282 6.79 -9.26 -16.73
C GLN A 282 7.25 -7.91 -16.17
N LEU A 283 6.53 -7.35 -15.19
CA LEU A 283 6.77 -5.98 -14.70
C LEU A 283 7.17 -5.94 -13.22
N GLY A 284 7.10 -7.09 -12.53
CA GLY A 284 7.28 -7.15 -11.08
C GLY A 284 6.28 -6.22 -10.40
N PRO A 285 6.72 -5.29 -9.53
CA PRO A 285 5.86 -4.37 -8.83
C PRO A 285 5.52 -3.11 -9.63
N VAL A 286 6.10 -2.91 -10.82
CA VAL A 286 5.81 -1.72 -11.63
C VAL A 286 4.38 -1.81 -12.18
N GLN A 287 3.59 -0.75 -11.99
CA GLN A 287 2.21 -0.67 -12.47
C GLN A 287 2.05 0.51 -13.42
N PRO A 288 2.11 0.28 -14.73
CA PRO A 288 1.63 1.25 -15.69
C PRO A 288 0.16 1.60 -15.42
N ASP A 289 -0.21 2.87 -15.60
CA ASP A 289 -1.56 3.37 -15.29
C ASP A 289 -2.68 2.57 -15.98
N HIS A 290 -2.46 2.11 -17.22
CA HIS A 290 -3.44 1.29 -17.94
C HIS A 290 -3.66 -0.08 -17.30
N LEU A 291 -2.59 -0.72 -16.80
CA LEU A 291 -2.68 -2.00 -16.11
C LEU A 291 -3.40 -1.84 -14.77
N ALA A 292 -3.06 -0.79 -14.01
CA ALA A 292 -3.75 -0.47 -12.76
C ALA A 292 -5.25 -0.21 -12.98
N LEU A 293 -5.61 0.56 -14.01
CA LEU A 293 -7.00 0.83 -14.36
C LEU A 293 -7.74 -0.45 -14.77
N ASP A 294 -7.13 -1.32 -15.57
CA ASP A 294 -7.76 -2.57 -15.99
C ASP A 294 -7.93 -3.55 -14.82
N ASP A 295 -6.95 -3.64 -13.92
CA ASP A 295 -7.08 -4.40 -12.67
C ASP A 295 -8.29 -3.90 -11.85
N LEU A 296 -8.50 -2.58 -11.72
CA LEU A 296 -9.64 -2.02 -10.98
C LEU A 296 -10.99 -2.24 -11.68
N LYS A 297 -11.02 -2.27 -13.03
CA LYS A 297 -12.24 -2.66 -13.76
C LYS A 297 -12.61 -4.12 -13.47
N LEU A 298 -11.64 -5.01 -13.33
CA LEU A 298 -11.88 -6.40 -12.94
C LEU A 298 -12.46 -6.49 -11.51
N VAL A 299 -11.96 -5.67 -10.57
CA VAL A 299 -12.54 -5.57 -9.23
C VAL A 299 -14.01 -5.13 -9.28
N LYS A 300 -14.34 -4.10 -10.07
CA LYS A 300 -15.74 -3.67 -10.25
C LYS A 300 -16.60 -4.74 -10.92
N ALA A 301 -16.09 -5.43 -11.93
CA ALA A 301 -16.80 -6.51 -12.61
C ALA A 301 -17.04 -7.73 -11.70
N LEU A 302 -16.18 -7.95 -10.70
CA LEU A 302 -16.37 -8.93 -9.65
C LEU A 302 -17.53 -8.56 -8.69
N GLY A 303 -17.99 -7.30 -8.69
CA GLY A 303 -18.95 -6.80 -7.69
C GLY A 303 -18.28 -6.43 -6.36
N ALA A 304 -16.95 -6.34 -6.31
CA ALA A 304 -16.23 -5.92 -5.12
C ALA A 304 -16.28 -4.39 -4.95
N ASN A 305 -16.37 -3.95 -3.69
CA ASN A 305 -16.29 -2.54 -3.30
C ASN A 305 -15.01 -2.23 -2.49
N PHE A 306 -14.26 -3.26 -2.08
CA PHE A 306 -13.13 -3.14 -1.15
C PHE A 306 -11.88 -3.85 -1.68
N ILE A 307 -10.73 -3.22 -1.49
CA ILE A 307 -9.42 -3.77 -1.86
C ILE A 307 -8.50 -3.68 -0.65
N ARG A 308 -7.88 -4.81 -0.29
CA ARG A 308 -6.76 -4.83 0.65
C ARG A 308 -5.44 -4.83 -0.13
N CYS A 309 -4.68 -3.75 0.02
CA CYS A 309 -3.38 -3.52 -0.59
C CYS A 309 -2.30 -4.31 0.17
N VAL A 310 -2.02 -5.54 -0.26
CA VAL A 310 -1.11 -6.47 0.45
C VAL A 310 0.30 -6.48 -0.14
N HIS A 311 1.39 -6.59 0.63
CA HIS A 311 1.53 -6.37 2.07
C HIS A 311 2.40 -5.13 2.29
N TYR A 312 2.05 -4.06 1.59
CA TYR A 312 2.83 -2.84 1.47
C TYR A 312 2.00 -1.72 0.83
N PRO A 313 2.40 -0.45 0.98
CA PRO A 313 1.74 0.67 0.33
C PRO A 313 1.78 0.52 -1.19
N HIS A 314 0.67 0.84 -1.83
CA HIS A 314 0.58 0.75 -3.29
C HIS A 314 1.09 2.03 -3.95
N ALA A 315 1.24 2.01 -5.28
CA ALA A 315 1.60 3.21 -6.03
C ALA A 315 0.54 4.32 -5.85
N PRO A 316 0.93 5.60 -5.67
CA PRO A 316 -0.02 6.70 -5.51
C PRO A 316 -1.06 6.78 -6.65
N ALA A 317 -0.62 6.56 -7.89
CA ALA A 317 -1.52 6.54 -9.06
C ALA A 317 -2.61 5.46 -8.96
N PHE A 318 -2.37 4.34 -8.29
CA PHE A 318 -3.38 3.31 -8.05
C PHE A 318 -4.43 3.80 -7.04
N LEU A 319 -4.00 4.44 -5.95
CA LEU A 319 -4.91 5.02 -4.94
C LEU A 319 -5.75 6.16 -5.54
N ASP A 320 -5.13 6.97 -6.39
CA ASP A 320 -5.81 8.01 -7.17
C ASP A 320 -6.92 7.44 -8.09
N LEU A 321 -6.72 6.24 -8.64
CA LEU A 321 -7.75 5.55 -9.41
C LEU A 321 -8.84 4.95 -8.51
N CYS A 322 -8.48 4.38 -7.35
CA CYS A 322 -9.45 3.92 -6.35
C CYS A 322 -10.39 5.04 -5.89
N ASP A 323 -9.85 6.23 -5.63
CA ASP A 323 -10.61 7.43 -5.30
C ASP A 323 -11.64 7.79 -6.38
N GLN A 324 -11.21 7.78 -7.64
CA GLN A 324 -12.04 8.13 -8.80
C GLN A 324 -13.10 7.07 -9.10
N MET A 325 -12.78 5.80 -8.86
CA MET A 325 -13.68 4.68 -9.14
C MET A 325 -14.59 4.35 -7.96
N GLY A 326 -14.49 5.06 -6.83
CA GLY A 326 -15.30 4.77 -5.65
C GLY A 326 -15.02 3.36 -5.12
N LEU A 327 -13.74 3.04 -4.92
CA LEU A 327 -13.30 1.80 -4.28
C LEU A 327 -12.78 2.11 -2.89
N LEU A 328 -13.08 1.23 -1.93
CA LEU A 328 -12.63 1.33 -0.56
C LEU A 328 -11.30 0.60 -0.42
N VAL A 329 -10.37 1.18 0.32
CA VAL A 329 -9.00 0.67 0.43
C VAL A 329 -8.65 0.41 1.89
N TRP A 330 -8.05 -0.75 2.13
CA TRP A 330 -7.18 -0.99 3.27
C TRP A 330 -5.76 -0.87 2.77
N GLU A 331 -4.99 0.04 3.34
CA GLU A 331 -3.57 0.19 3.04
C GLU A 331 -2.73 -0.19 4.25
N GLU A 332 -1.71 -1.02 4.02
CA GLU A 332 -0.82 -1.47 5.08
C GLU A 332 0.66 -1.19 4.78
N SER A 333 1.42 -0.84 5.81
CA SER A 333 2.86 -0.67 5.71
C SER A 333 3.56 -2.02 5.48
N PHE A 334 4.73 -1.99 4.84
CA PHE A 334 5.52 -3.20 4.61
C PHE A 334 5.86 -3.98 5.88
N GLY A 335 5.50 -5.27 5.91
CA GLY A 335 5.82 -6.19 7.00
C GLY A 335 4.89 -7.41 6.98
N TRP A 336 5.46 -8.61 7.05
CA TRP A 336 4.73 -9.88 6.97
C TRP A 336 5.44 -10.95 7.80
N GLY A 337 4.72 -11.61 8.70
CA GLY A 337 5.27 -12.71 9.51
C GLY A 337 6.45 -12.31 10.41
N ASN A 338 6.62 -11.01 10.71
CA ASN A 338 7.73 -10.50 11.50
C ASN A 338 7.65 -11.04 12.93
N ARG A 339 8.79 -11.52 13.45
CA ARG A 339 8.85 -12.29 14.70
C ARG A 339 9.18 -11.41 15.90
N ALA A 340 9.13 -11.98 17.10
CA ALA A 340 9.49 -11.28 18.32
C ALA A 340 10.97 -10.82 18.33
N GLU A 341 11.85 -11.49 17.57
CA GLU A 341 13.23 -11.06 17.34
C GLU A 341 13.29 -9.74 16.56
N ASP A 342 12.45 -9.58 15.54
CA ASP A 342 12.36 -8.34 14.76
C ASP A 342 11.88 -7.19 15.65
N ALA A 343 10.86 -7.43 16.48
CA ALA A 343 10.37 -6.45 17.45
C ALA A 343 11.45 -5.99 18.46
N ARG A 344 12.41 -6.87 18.77
CA ARG A 344 13.54 -6.58 19.66
C ARG A 344 14.72 -5.90 18.96
N ASP A 345 14.85 -6.01 17.64
CA ASP A 345 15.87 -5.29 16.89
C ASP A 345 15.40 -3.83 16.67
N PRO A 346 16.09 -2.83 17.23
CA PRO A 346 15.73 -1.43 17.03
C PRO A 346 15.70 -1.02 15.56
N ARG A 347 16.50 -1.64 14.70
CA ARG A 347 16.50 -1.35 13.25
C ARG A 347 15.19 -1.76 12.60
N ALA A 348 14.71 -2.97 12.88
CA ALA A 348 13.46 -3.48 12.34
C ALA A 348 12.26 -2.72 12.93
N ALA A 349 12.24 -2.55 14.25
CA ALA A 349 11.18 -1.84 14.94
C ALA A 349 11.00 -0.40 14.40
N GLN A 350 12.11 0.35 14.28
CA GLN A 350 12.09 1.70 13.71
C GLN A 350 11.82 1.73 12.21
N ALA A 351 12.20 0.68 11.47
CA ALA A 351 11.86 0.58 10.05
C ALA A 351 10.35 0.45 9.84
N ALA A 352 9.65 -0.35 10.64
CA ALA A 352 8.19 -0.50 10.53
C ALA A 352 7.46 0.80 10.91
N ILE A 353 7.89 1.47 11.99
CA ILE A 353 7.33 2.77 12.40
C ILE A 353 7.52 3.80 11.30
N ARG A 354 8.73 3.91 10.74
CA ARG A 354 9.03 4.85 9.64
C ARG A 354 8.25 4.52 8.37
N ALA A 355 8.17 3.24 7.98
CA ALA A 355 7.40 2.83 6.82
C ALA A 355 5.91 3.19 6.98
N THR A 356 5.36 2.97 8.18
CA THR A 356 3.98 3.36 8.50
C THR A 356 3.80 4.87 8.46
N ALA A 357 4.68 5.64 9.10
CA ALA A 357 4.61 7.09 9.11
C ALA A 357 4.69 7.69 7.70
N ASN A 358 5.55 7.13 6.85
CA ASN A 358 5.71 7.54 5.45
C ASN A 358 4.44 7.25 4.65
N MET A 359 3.87 6.04 4.76
CA MET A 359 2.60 5.67 4.12
C MET A 359 1.48 6.64 4.52
N VAL A 360 1.20 6.76 5.83
CA VAL A 360 0.13 7.63 6.33
C VAL A 360 0.34 9.06 5.84
N SER A 361 1.55 9.62 5.97
CA SER A 361 1.80 11.01 5.59
C SER A 361 1.65 11.27 4.08
N ARG A 362 2.04 10.30 3.24
CA ARG A 362 1.92 10.37 1.78
C ARG A 362 0.47 10.28 1.34
N ASP A 363 -0.29 9.35 1.93
CA ASP A 363 -1.56 8.87 1.36
C ASP A 363 -2.81 9.40 2.08
N ILE A 364 -2.65 10.17 3.17
CA ILE A 364 -3.72 10.73 4.02
C ILE A 364 -4.82 11.54 3.29
N ASN A 365 -4.58 12.02 2.07
CA ASN A 365 -5.61 12.74 1.31
C ASN A 365 -6.54 11.83 0.48
N HIS A 366 -6.22 10.54 0.32
CA HIS A 366 -7.04 9.60 -0.44
C HIS A 366 -8.33 9.23 0.32
N PRO A 367 -9.53 9.67 -0.10
CA PRO A 367 -10.77 9.32 0.58
C PRO A 367 -11.07 7.81 0.55
N SER A 368 -10.56 7.08 -0.45
CA SER A 368 -10.73 5.63 -0.58
C SER A 368 -10.19 4.85 0.61
N ILE A 369 -9.09 5.30 1.22
CA ILE A 369 -8.44 4.57 2.32
C ILE A 369 -9.28 4.65 3.59
N LEU A 370 -9.86 3.54 4.01
CA LEU A 370 -10.60 3.43 5.27
C LEU A 370 -9.73 2.96 6.44
N PHE A 371 -8.72 2.15 6.14
CA PHE A 371 -7.87 1.51 7.15
C PHE A 371 -6.41 1.86 6.95
N TRP A 372 -5.77 2.21 8.05
CA TRP A 372 -4.32 2.10 8.19
C TRP A 372 -3.98 0.81 8.91
N ALA A 373 -3.11 0.02 8.29
CA ALA A 373 -2.70 -1.25 8.83
C ALA A 373 -1.20 -1.50 8.68
N PHE A 374 -0.72 -2.57 9.31
CA PHE A 374 0.70 -2.88 9.43
C PHE A 374 0.89 -4.32 9.92
N LEU A 375 2.11 -4.84 9.78
CA LEU A 375 2.58 -6.09 10.41
C LEU A 375 1.64 -7.31 10.24
N ASN A 376 1.26 -7.62 9.00
CA ASN A 376 0.44 -8.80 8.70
C ASN A 376 1.04 -10.06 9.35
N GLU A 377 0.22 -10.83 10.08
CA GLU A 377 0.59 -12.13 10.67
C GLU A 377 1.86 -12.12 11.52
N SER A 378 2.21 -10.96 12.08
CA SER A 378 3.43 -10.82 12.87
C SER A 378 3.20 -11.23 14.33
N CYS A 379 4.18 -10.98 15.20
CA CYS A 379 4.23 -11.43 16.60
C CYS A 379 3.21 -10.78 17.57
N SER A 380 1.96 -10.53 17.16
CA SER A 380 0.92 -9.96 18.02
C SER A 380 0.52 -10.84 19.21
N ASP A 381 0.96 -12.10 19.25
CA ASP A 381 0.78 -13.04 20.35
C ASP A 381 1.88 -12.96 21.43
N THR A 382 2.88 -12.07 21.28
CA THR A 382 3.97 -11.89 22.25
C THR A 382 3.96 -10.52 22.94
N PRO A 383 4.55 -10.38 24.15
CA PRO A 383 4.69 -9.09 24.84
C PRO A 383 5.52 -8.06 24.05
N GLU A 384 6.56 -8.50 23.34
CA GLU A 384 7.38 -7.63 22.50
C GLU A 384 6.58 -7.09 21.31
N GLY A 385 5.76 -7.93 20.68
CA GLY A 385 4.82 -7.50 19.66
C GLY A 385 3.79 -6.51 20.21
N GLU A 386 3.23 -6.75 21.39
CA GLU A 386 2.27 -5.83 22.01
C GLU A 386 2.81 -4.40 22.19
N ALA A 387 4.08 -4.25 22.59
CA ALA A 387 4.73 -2.95 22.65
C ALA A 387 4.91 -2.34 21.25
N TRP A 388 5.39 -3.13 20.29
CA TRP A 388 5.64 -2.67 18.93
C TRP A 388 4.37 -2.20 18.21
N TYR A 389 3.26 -2.94 18.37
CA TYR A 389 1.96 -2.59 17.82
C TYR A 389 1.42 -1.30 18.43
N ARG A 390 1.60 -1.11 19.75
CA ARG A 390 1.20 0.12 20.45
C ARG A 390 1.93 1.35 19.90
N ASP A 391 3.23 1.24 19.64
CA ASP A 391 4.04 2.32 19.09
C ASP A 391 3.63 2.69 17.66
N ILE A 392 3.38 1.69 16.81
CA ILE A 392 2.89 1.93 15.45
C ILE A 392 1.50 2.55 15.45
N ILE A 393 0.56 2.04 16.26
CA ILE A 393 -0.80 2.62 16.39
C ILE A 393 -0.71 4.06 16.90
N GLY A 394 0.10 4.32 17.93
CA GLY A 394 0.34 5.67 18.44
C GLY A 394 0.86 6.62 17.36
N THR A 395 1.77 6.13 16.51
CA THR A 395 2.31 6.88 15.36
C THR A 395 1.21 7.20 14.34
N ILE A 396 0.37 6.22 13.99
CA ILE A 396 -0.77 6.43 13.09
C ILE A 396 -1.69 7.50 13.67
N ARG A 397 -2.12 7.37 14.93
CA ARG A 397 -3.05 8.32 15.56
C ARG A 397 -2.50 9.74 15.70
N ALA A 398 -1.18 9.88 15.84
CA ALA A 398 -0.53 11.18 15.88
C ALA A 398 -0.54 11.87 14.51
N LEU A 399 -0.51 11.09 13.42
CA LEU A 399 -0.52 11.59 12.04
C LEU A 399 -1.93 11.74 11.47
N ASP A 400 -2.82 10.80 11.77
CA ASP A 400 -4.19 10.74 11.27
C ASP A 400 -5.16 10.12 12.28
N ASP A 401 -6.13 10.92 12.73
CA ASP A 401 -7.22 10.53 13.62
C ASP A 401 -8.54 10.24 12.89
N SER A 402 -8.56 10.30 11.56
CA SER A 402 -9.77 10.25 10.73
C SER A 402 -10.08 8.89 10.09
N ARG A 403 -9.22 7.88 10.31
CA ARG A 403 -9.32 6.54 9.73
C ARG A 403 -9.29 5.45 10.80
N LEU A 404 -9.77 4.26 10.42
CA LEU A 404 -9.72 3.08 11.27
C LEU A 404 -8.29 2.51 11.28
N VAL A 405 -7.88 1.97 12.42
CA VAL A 405 -6.60 1.28 12.56
C VAL A 405 -6.85 -0.21 12.79
N SER A 406 -6.19 -1.06 12.01
CA SER A 406 -6.30 -2.52 12.13
C SER A 406 -5.00 -3.20 11.70
N TYR A 407 -4.94 -4.52 11.78
CA TYR A 407 -3.89 -5.37 11.27
C TYR A 407 -4.46 -6.78 11.11
N ALA A 408 -3.93 -7.56 10.17
CA ALA A 408 -4.39 -8.92 9.91
C ALA A 408 -3.62 -9.93 10.78
N SER A 409 -4.33 -10.80 11.50
CA SER A 409 -3.75 -11.78 12.42
C SER A 409 -4.24 -13.20 12.15
N TYR A 410 -3.35 -14.19 12.31
CA TYR A 410 -3.68 -15.61 12.28
C TYR A 410 -3.66 -16.26 13.68
N HIS A 411 -3.37 -15.48 14.73
CA HIS A 411 -3.18 -16.01 16.09
C HIS A 411 -4.48 -16.28 16.85
N GLY A 412 -5.61 -15.77 16.35
CA GLY A 412 -6.92 -15.92 16.95
C GLY A 412 -6.92 -15.50 18.43
N ALA A 413 -7.41 -16.35 19.32
CA ALA A 413 -7.49 -16.07 20.76
C ALA A 413 -6.12 -15.85 21.46
N ARG A 414 -5.00 -16.19 20.82
CA ARG A 414 -3.66 -15.94 21.36
C ARG A 414 -3.16 -14.52 21.11
N ASP A 415 -3.80 -13.79 20.19
CA ASP A 415 -3.47 -12.40 19.89
C ASP A 415 -3.71 -11.50 21.10
N ARG A 416 -2.72 -10.68 21.44
CA ARG A 416 -2.74 -9.78 22.59
C ARG A 416 -3.09 -8.34 22.23
N CYS A 417 -3.13 -8.03 20.93
CA CYS A 417 -3.12 -6.67 20.42
C CYS A 417 -4.50 -6.21 19.94
N PHE A 418 -5.52 -7.09 19.85
CA PHE A 418 -6.85 -6.73 19.33
C PHE A 418 -7.54 -5.62 20.13
N ALA A 419 -7.19 -5.45 21.42
CA ALA A 419 -7.68 -4.34 22.23
C ALA A 419 -7.23 -2.97 21.70
N LEU A 420 -6.08 -2.89 21.01
CA LEU A 420 -5.48 -1.66 20.50
C LEU A 420 -6.06 -1.21 19.14
N ALA A 421 -6.60 -2.13 18.33
CA ALA A 421 -7.17 -1.86 17.01
C ALA A 421 -8.64 -1.40 17.06
N ASP A 422 -9.11 -0.69 16.05
CA ASP A 422 -10.54 -0.33 15.91
C ASP A 422 -11.39 -1.51 15.42
N VAL A 423 -10.79 -2.35 14.55
CA VAL A 423 -11.45 -3.48 13.89
C VAL A 423 -10.59 -4.71 14.07
N ILE A 424 -11.23 -5.83 14.41
CA ILE A 424 -10.59 -7.13 14.55
C ILE A 424 -10.55 -7.78 13.17
N SER A 425 -9.35 -8.14 12.73
CA SER A 425 -9.13 -8.67 11.40
C SER A 425 -8.36 -9.98 11.46
N VAL A 426 -8.94 -11.02 10.87
CA VAL A 426 -8.42 -12.38 10.96
C VAL A 426 -8.13 -12.97 9.59
N ASN A 427 -7.00 -13.67 9.48
CA ASN A 427 -6.67 -14.53 8.36
C ASN A 427 -6.98 -15.97 8.73
N THR A 428 -7.70 -16.69 7.88
CA THR A 428 -8.07 -18.08 8.14
C THR A 428 -8.24 -18.87 6.85
N TYR A 429 -7.84 -20.14 6.87
CA TYR A 429 -7.78 -21.00 5.68
C TYR A 429 -8.33 -22.42 5.94
N PRO A 430 -9.51 -22.56 6.59
CA PRO A 430 -10.08 -23.87 6.91
C PRO A 430 -10.30 -24.67 5.63
N GLY A 431 -9.98 -25.97 5.63
CA GLY A 431 -10.11 -26.84 4.46
C GLY A 431 -9.05 -26.64 3.36
N TRP A 432 -8.20 -25.61 3.44
CA TRP A 432 -7.08 -25.41 2.52
C TRP A 432 -5.73 -25.66 3.21
N ILE A 433 -5.48 -24.96 4.33
CA ILE A 433 -4.29 -25.12 5.15
C ILE A 433 -4.65 -25.97 6.37
N GLY A 434 -3.87 -27.02 6.61
CA GLY A 434 -4.15 -28.03 7.64
C GLY A 434 -4.64 -29.35 7.04
N GLY A 435 -4.46 -30.44 7.80
CA GLY A 435 -4.93 -31.77 7.40
C GLY A 435 -6.37 -32.02 7.85
N ALA A 436 -7.04 -32.96 7.18
CA ALA A 436 -8.18 -33.64 7.78
C ALA A 436 -7.64 -34.85 8.57
N ASP A 437 -7.93 -34.91 9.87
CA ASP A 437 -7.52 -36.05 10.71
C ASP A 437 -8.25 -37.36 10.33
N GLN A 438 -9.33 -37.25 9.55
CA GLN A 438 -10.17 -38.36 9.11
C GLN A 438 -10.39 -38.29 7.61
N TRP A 439 -10.21 -39.42 6.92
CA TRP A 439 -10.37 -39.52 5.46
C TRP A 439 -11.80 -39.19 4.98
N SER A 440 -12.79 -39.33 5.85
CA SER A 440 -14.21 -39.09 5.56
C SER A 440 -14.60 -37.61 5.60
N THR A 441 -13.78 -36.76 6.20
CA THR A 441 -14.08 -35.33 6.32
C THR A 441 -13.75 -34.63 5.01
N ARG A 442 -14.76 -34.04 4.34
CA ARG A 442 -14.49 -33.20 3.18
C ARG A 442 -13.86 -31.91 3.65
N TYR A 443 -12.89 -31.41 2.90
CA TYR A 443 -12.20 -30.17 3.21
C TYR A 443 -13.15 -28.97 3.32
N LEU A 444 -14.12 -28.86 2.41
CA LEU A 444 -15.10 -27.77 2.39
C LEU A 444 -15.99 -27.74 3.64
N ASP A 445 -16.26 -28.90 4.24
CA ASP A 445 -17.11 -29.02 5.43
C ASP A 445 -16.47 -28.39 6.67
N GLN A 446 -15.18 -27.99 6.61
CA GLN A 446 -14.48 -27.31 7.69
C GLN A 446 -14.69 -25.79 7.69
N ILE A 447 -15.13 -25.20 6.56
CA ILE A 447 -15.18 -23.74 6.38
C ILE A 447 -16.22 -23.12 7.31
N ARG A 448 -17.47 -23.57 7.22
CA ARG A 448 -18.59 -23.01 8.00
C ARG A 448 -18.40 -23.17 9.52
N PRO A 449 -18.02 -24.36 10.05
CA PRO A 449 -17.74 -24.50 11.48
C PRO A 449 -16.65 -23.55 11.97
N GLU A 450 -15.59 -23.32 11.19
CA GLU A 450 -14.54 -22.38 11.58
C GLU A 450 -15.03 -20.93 11.56
N VAL A 451 -15.82 -20.54 10.55
CA VAL A 451 -16.44 -19.20 10.48
C VAL A 451 -17.39 -18.97 11.67
N GLU A 452 -18.21 -19.97 12.02
CA GLU A 452 -19.10 -19.92 13.18
C GLU A 452 -18.31 -19.82 14.50
N ARG A 453 -17.22 -20.58 14.62
CA ARG A 453 -16.31 -20.52 15.78
C ARG A 453 -15.68 -19.14 15.92
N LEU A 454 -15.22 -18.53 14.84
CA LEU A 454 -14.66 -17.18 14.83
C LEU A 454 -15.71 -16.14 15.21
N ALA A 455 -16.94 -16.25 14.68
CA ALA A 455 -18.04 -15.36 15.03
C ALA A 455 -18.41 -15.48 16.53
N ALA A 456 -18.49 -16.70 17.06
CA ALA A 456 -18.76 -16.94 18.48
C ALA A 456 -17.65 -16.35 19.36
N TRP A 457 -16.39 -16.67 19.05
CA TRP A 457 -15.24 -16.13 19.78
C TRP A 457 -15.21 -14.60 19.78
N ALA A 458 -15.46 -13.97 18.63
CA ALA A 458 -15.47 -12.51 18.52
C ALA A 458 -16.70 -11.87 19.17
N SER A 459 -17.72 -12.63 19.55
CA SER A 459 -18.93 -12.14 20.23
C SER A 459 -18.79 -12.17 21.76
N GLU A 460 -17.63 -12.59 22.27
CA GLU A 460 -17.33 -12.68 23.70
C GLU A 460 -16.14 -11.78 24.07
N GLY A 461 -16.05 -11.40 25.35
CA GLY A 461 -14.91 -10.69 25.91
C GLY A 461 -14.63 -9.32 25.27
N ALA A 462 -13.34 -8.93 25.24
CA ALA A 462 -12.90 -7.65 24.67
C ALA A 462 -13.23 -7.48 23.16
N PRO A 463 -13.27 -8.54 22.34
CA PRO A 463 -13.73 -8.47 20.94
C PRO A 463 -15.19 -8.11 20.68
N ALA A 464 -16.09 -8.31 21.66
CA ALA A 464 -17.53 -8.27 21.45
C ALA A 464 -18.06 -6.94 20.92
N GLU A 465 -17.39 -5.83 21.24
CA GLU A 465 -17.82 -4.47 20.86
C GLU A 465 -17.10 -3.92 19.62
N LYS A 466 -16.40 -4.76 18.86
CA LYS A 466 -15.65 -4.34 17.66
C LYS A 466 -16.15 -5.03 16.39
N PRO A 467 -16.07 -4.38 15.22
CA PRO A 467 -16.33 -5.05 13.95
C PRO A 467 -15.33 -6.19 13.73
N LEU A 468 -15.79 -7.27 13.10
CA LEU A 468 -14.96 -8.42 12.74
C LEU A 468 -14.86 -8.50 11.22
N LEU A 469 -13.63 -8.59 10.71
CA LEU A 469 -13.32 -8.69 9.29
C LEU A 469 -12.50 -9.95 9.04
N VAL A 470 -12.85 -10.72 8.00
CA VAL A 470 -11.93 -11.75 7.48
C VAL A 470 -11.05 -11.10 6.44
N THR A 471 -9.78 -10.86 6.75
CA THR A 471 -8.85 -10.16 5.84
C THR A 471 -8.18 -11.10 4.85
N GLU A 472 -8.16 -12.40 5.13
CA GLU A 472 -7.76 -13.43 4.18
C GLU A 472 -8.55 -14.71 4.41
N ILE A 473 -9.09 -15.24 3.31
CA ILE A 473 -9.60 -16.59 3.18
C ILE A 473 -9.56 -16.99 1.70
N GLY A 474 -9.12 -18.20 1.40
CA GLY A 474 -9.00 -18.66 0.02
C GLY A 474 -8.39 -20.03 -0.16
N ALA A 475 -8.33 -20.48 -1.41
CA ALA A 475 -7.72 -21.73 -1.81
C ALA A 475 -7.01 -21.56 -3.16
N CYS A 476 -5.99 -22.38 -3.42
CA CYS A 476 -5.30 -22.33 -4.71
C CYS A 476 -5.96 -23.22 -5.77
N ALA A 477 -5.88 -22.78 -7.02
CA ALA A 477 -6.10 -23.61 -8.20
C ALA A 477 -5.05 -23.31 -9.28
N LEU A 478 -4.58 -24.37 -9.94
CA LEU A 478 -3.75 -24.22 -11.13
C LEU A 478 -4.64 -23.82 -12.31
N PRO A 479 -4.36 -22.70 -13.01
CA PRO A 479 -5.15 -22.29 -14.18
C PRO A 479 -5.22 -23.39 -15.24
N GLY A 480 -6.42 -23.70 -15.72
CA GLY A 480 -6.71 -24.77 -16.68
C GLY A 480 -6.69 -26.19 -16.13
N CYS A 481 -6.47 -26.37 -14.82
CA CYS A 481 -6.51 -27.69 -14.17
C CYS A 481 -7.95 -27.99 -13.73
N HIS A 482 -8.60 -28.89 -14.46
CA HIS A 482 -9.98 -29.32 -14.20
C HIS A 482 -10.00 -30.75 -13.69
N ASP A 483 -10.85 -31.02 -12.70
CA ASP A 483 -11.04 -32.37 -12.17
C ASP A 483 -12.51 -32.66 -11.86
N TYR A 484 -13.02 -33.77 -12.40
CA TYR A 484 -14.38 -34.25 -12.09
C TYR A 484 -14.53 -34.61 -10.60
N GLY A 485 -13.45 -35.06 -9.97
CA GLY A 485 -13.40 -35.33 -8.53
C GLY A 485 -13.33 -34.07 -7.66
N ARG A 486 -13.15 -32.89 -8.26
CA ARG A 486 -12.98 -31.60 -7.57
C ARG A 486 -11.89 -31.64 -6.50
N ALA A 487 -10.77 -32.28 -6.80
CA ALA A 487 -9.63 -32.35 -5.89
C ALA A 487 -9.02 -30.95 -5.65
N GLN A 488 -8.34 -30.76 -4.52
CA GLN A 488 -7.52 -29.57 -4.26
C GLN A 488 -6.60 -29.30 -5.46
N TRP A 489 -6.38 -28.01 -5.77
CA TRP A 489 -5.69 -27.50 -6.97
C TRP A 489 -6.48 -27.49 -8.27
N SER A 490 -7.66 -28.12 -8.33
CA SER A 490 -8.59 -27.92 -9.45
C SER A 490 -9.32 -26.58 -9.34
N GLU A 491 -9.70 -26.01 -10.49
CA GLU A 491 -10.52 -24.79 -10.51
C GLU A 491 -11.91 -25.02 -9.92
N GLU A 492 -12.46 -26.23 -10.04
CA GLU A 492 -13.75 -26.60 -9.43
C GLU A 492 -13.71 -26.57 -7.90
N PHE A 493 -12.65 -27.10 -7.29
CA PHE A 493 -12.46 -27.05 -5.83
C PHE A 493 -12.37 -25.61 -5.35
N GLN A 494 -11.56 -24.77 -6.01
CA GLN A 494 -11.40 -23.38 -5.64
C GLN A 494 -12.72 -22.61 -5.77
N ALA A 495 -13.49 -22.85 -6.84
CA ALA A 495 -14.81 -22.24 -7.02
C ALA A 495 -15.78 -22.62 -5.88
N ASP A 496 -15.85 -23.91 -5.51
CA ASP A 496 -16.71 -24.35 -4.41
C ASP A 496 -16.26 -23.80 -3.06
N TYR A 497 -14.95 -23.75 -2.82
CA TYR A 497 -14.36 -23.14 -1.63
C TYR A 497 -14.82 -21.70 -1.45
N PHE A 498 -14.66 -20.89 -2.50
CA PHE A 498 -15.03 -19.48 -2.43
C PHE A 498 -16.54 -19.27 -2.29
N ARG A 499 -17.37 -20.14 -2.88
CA ARG A 499 -18.82 -20.12 -2.64
C ARG A 499 -19.15 -20.32 -1.17
N GLU A 500 -18.61 -21.39 -0.57
CA GLU A 500 -18.86 -21.71 0.85
C GLU A 500 -18.34 -20.61 1.77
N ALA A 501 -17.14 -20.09 1.52
CA ALA A 501 -16.56 -18.98 2.28
C ALA A 501 -17.42 -17.72 2.20
N CYS A 502 -17.84 -17.31 0.99
CA CYS A 502 -18.69 -16.14 0.81
C CYS A 502 -20.05 -16.31 1.50
N GLU A 503 -20.71 -17.46 1.34
CA GLU A 503 -22.01 -17.74 1.94
C GLU A 503 -21.93 -17.82 3.47
N ALA A 504 -20.86 -18.40 4.03
CA ALA A 504 -20.67 -18.49 5.47
C ALA A 504 -20.37 -17.13 6.12
N ILE A 505 -19.54 -16.29 5.49
CA ILE A 505 -19.10 -15.01 6.06
C ILE A 505 -20.12 -13.91 5.78
N LEU A 506 -20.50 -13.68 4.52
CA LEU A 506 -21.45 -12.60 4.15
C LEU A 506 -22.87 -12.90 4.63
N GLY A 507 -23.21 -14.19 4.85
CA GLY A 507 -24.47 -14.60 5.46
C GLY A 507 -24.52 -14.44 6.98
N ASN A 508 -23.41 -14.09 7.63
CA ASN A 508 -23.32 -14.00 9.08
C ASN A 508 -23.17 -12.53 9.53
N PRO A 509 -24.17 -11.97 10.26
CA PRO A 509 -24.20 -10.55 10.61
C PRO A 509 -23.11 -10.11 11.60
N ARG A 510 -22.35 -11.06 12.18
CA ARG A 510 -21.21 -10.73 13.03
C ARG A 510 -20.05 -10.14 12.24
N PHE A 511 -19.92 -10.48 10.97
CA PHE A 511 -18.85 -10.01 10.11
C PHE A 511 -19.23 -8.70 9.42
N ALA A 512 -18.33 -7.73 9.45
CA ALA A 512 -18.45 -6.48 8.69
C ALA A 512 -18.07 -6.66 7.21
N GLY A 513 -17.59 -7.85 6.83
CA GLY A 513 -17.24 -8.19 5.46
C GLY A 513 -16.06 -9.16 5.38
N LEU A 514 -15.43 -9.18 4.20
CA LEU A 514 -14.24 -9.99 3.94
C LEU A 514 -13.37 -9.41 2.82
N ALA A 515 -12.10 -9.80 2.81
CA ALA A 515 -11.19 -9.72 1.67
C ALA A 515 -10.71 -11.13 1.30
N LEU A 516 -11.07 -11.60 0.10
CA LEU A 516 -10.65 -12.90 -0.40
C LEU A 516 -9.16 -12.90 -0.71
N TRP A 517 -8.45 -13.96 -0.33
CA TRP A 517 -7.07 -14.18 -0.77
C TRP A 517 -7.09 -15.06 -2.02
N GLN A 518 -6.83 -14.53 -3.22
CA GLN A 518 -6.49 -13.14 -3.60
C GLN A 518 -7.00 -12.83 -5.02
N LEU A 519 -6.81 -11.61 -5.51
CA LEU A 519 -7.30 -11.23 -6.85
C LEU A 519 -6.52 -11.93 -7.98
N PHE A 520 -5.18 -11.91 -7.92
CA PHE A 520 -4.29 -12.45 -8.96
C PHE A 520 -3.36 -13.50 -8.39
N ASP A 521 -2.95 -14.46 -9.22
CA ASP A 521 -1.80 -15.30 -8.86
C ASP A 521 -0.53 -14.44 -8.82
N THR A 522 0.31 -14.67 -7.80
CA THR A 522 1.46 -13.80 -7.51
C THR A 522 2.74 -14.61 -7.37
N ARG A 523 3.85 -14.02 -7.80
CA ARG A 523 5.17 -14.65 -7.64
C ARG A 523 5.56 -14.67 -6.17
N THR A 524 6.12 -15.79 -5.74
CA THR A 524 6.68 -16.03 -4.40
C THR A 524 8.05 -16.72 -4.53
N TYR A 525 8.70 -17.05 -3.42
CA TYR A 525 10.01 -17.71 -3.44
C TYR A 525 9.91 -19.19 -3.78
N VAL A 526 10.92 -19.67 -4.52
CA VAL A 526 11.03 -21.08 -4.92
C VAL A 526 11.68 -21.94 -3.83
N ASN A 527 12.51 -21.33 -2.96
CA ASN A 527 13.42 -22.03 -2.06
C ASN A 527 13.05 -21.92 -0.56
N ALA A 528 11.93 -21.26 -0.22
CA ALA A 528 11.46 -21.10 1.15
C ALA A 528 10.01 -21.55 1.28
N GLY A 529 9.65 -22.10 2.44
CA GLY A 529 8.38 -22.79 2.66
C GLY A 529 8.45 -24.27 2.24
N SER A 530 7.37 -25.02 2.50
CA SER A 530 7.27 -26.38 1.96
C SER A 530 7.17 -26.27 0.43
N VAL A 531 8.28 -26.46 -0.30
CA VAL A 531 8.38 -26.40 -1.79
C VAL A 531 7.23 -27.15 -2.52
N ARG A 532 6.56 -28.08 -1.82
CA ARG A 532 5.36 -28.79 -2.28
C ARG A 532 4.07 -27.95 -2.35
N THR A 533 4.04 -26.71 -1.88
CA THR A 533 2.81 -25.88 -1.80
C THR A 533 2.80 -24.65 -2.70
N LYS A 534 3.87 -24.35 -3.45
CA LYS A 534 3.93 -23.19 -4.37
C LYS A 534 4.47 -23.61 -5.75
N PRO A 535 3.66 -24.29 -6.58
CA PRO A 535 4.09 -24.69 -7.92
C PRO A 535 4.68 -23.50 -8.70
N LEU A 536 5.74 -23.73 -9.47
CA LEU A 536 6.39 -22.69 -10.30
C LEU A 536 6.90 -21.44 -9.55
N GLY A 537 6.93 -21.44 -8.21
CA GLY A 537 7.21 -20.23 -7.43
C GLY A 537 6.07 -19.21 -7.48
N PHE A 538 4.82 -19.65 -7.57
CA PHE A 538 3.63 -18.81 -7.52
C PHE A 538 2.68 -19.22 -6.39
N ASN A 539 2.05 -18.23 -5.78
CA ASN A 539 0.85 -18.39 -4.98
C ASN A 539 -0.36 -18.38 -5.94
N PHE A 540 -1.02 -19.53 -6.06
CA PHE A 540 -2.10 -19.78 -7.03
C PHE A 540 -3.51 -19.55 -6.47
N ALA A 541 -3.62 -18.78 -5.38
CA ALA A 541 -4.90 -18.42 -4.76
C ALA A 541 -5.67 -17.31 -5.50
N GLY A 542 -5.17 -16.82 -6.64
CA GLY A 542 -5.83 -15.82 -7.44
C GLY A 542 -7.19 -16.30 -7.98
N LEU A 543 -8.18 -15.41 -7.98
CA LEU A 543 -9.42 -15.57 -8.76
C LEU A 543 -9.16 -15.45 -10.27
N LEU A 544 -8.14 -14.69 -10.63
CA LEU A 544 -7.55 -14.65 -11.95
C LEU A 544 -6.09 -15.10 -11.86
N ASP A 545 -5.55 -15.57 -12.97
CA ASP A 545 -4.15 -15.91 -13.02
C ASP A 545 -3.23 -14.68 -13.07
N ALA A 546 -1.92 -14.91 -13.08
CA ALA A 546 -0.93 -13.83 -13.05
C ALA A 546 -0.99 -12.90 -14.29
N TYR A 547 -1.64 -13.37 -15.37
CA TYR A 547 -1.89 -12.63 -16.62
C TYR A 547 -3.33 -12.10 -16.73
N ARG A 548 -4.05 -12.01 -15.59
CA ARG A 548 -5.41 -11.46 -15.51
C ARG A 548 -6.45 -12.29 -16.29
N ARG A 549 -6.18 -13.57 -16.54
CA ARG A 549 -7.18 -14.49 -17.14
C ARG A 549 -8.05 -15.05 -16.03
N PRO A 550 -9.39 -14.95 -16.12
CA PRO A 550 -10.28 -15.42 -15.06
C PRO A 550 -10.26 -16.94 -14.93
N LYS A 551 -10.22 -17.45 -13.69
CA LYS A 551 -10.51 -18.85 -13.36
C LYS A 551 -12.02 -19.02 -13.11
N LEU A 552 -12.50 -20.26 -12.97
CA LEU A 552 -13.90 -20.58 -12.63
C LEU A 552 -14.37 -19.88 -11.34
N ALA A 553 -13.45 -19.70 -10.38
CA ALA A 553 -13.73 -19.00 -9.14
C ALA A 553 -14.15 -17.53 -9.33
N PHE A 554 -13.66 -16.83 -10.36
CA PHE A 554 -14.03 -15.44 -10.62
C PHE A 554 -15.53 -15.27 -10.84
N GLY A 555 -16.12 -16.12 -11.69
CA GLY A 555 -17.57 -16.11 -11.94
C GLY A 555 -18.36 -16.46 -10.68
N THR A 556 -17.91 -17.47 -9.94
CA THR A 556 -18.58 -17.91 -8.69
C THR A 556 -18.60 -16.81 -7.63
N VAL A 557 -17.46 -16.13 -7.43
CA VAL A 557 -17.39 -15.01 -6.49
C VAL A 557 -18.22 -13.82 -6.98
N SER A 558 -18.22 -13.53 -8.28
CA SER A 558 -19.06 -12.47 -8.84
C SER A 558 -20.54 -12.72 -8.55
N ASP A 559 -21.04 -13.94 -8.75
CA ASP A 559 -22.41 -14.31 -8.40
C ASP A 559 -22.69 -14.12 -6.90
N CYS A 560 -21.76 -14.54 -6.03
CA CYS A 560 -21.87 -14.36 -4.58
C CYS A 560 -21.93 -12.88 -4.21
N PHE A 561 -21.02 -12.05 -4.71
CA PHE A 561 -20.93 -10.62 -4.36
C PHE A 561 -22.11 -9.81 -4.86
N HIS A 562 -22.78 -10.20 -5.95
CA HIS A 562 -23.99 -9.52 -6.43
C HIS A 562 -25.27 -9.99 -5.74
N ARG A 563 -25.31 -11.24 -5.25
CA ARG A 563 -26.50 -11.86 -4.65
C ARG A 563 -26.59 -11.70 -3.14
N LEU A 564 -25.46 -11.77 -2.44
CA LEU A 564 -25.40 -11.77 -0.97
C LEU A 564 -25.53 -10.34 -0.41
N PRO A 565 -26.06 -10.19 0.82
CA PRO A 565 -26.36 -8.91 1.43
C PRO A 565 -25.15 -8.03 1.71
#